data_AF-A0A7X4BSH3-F1
#
_entry.id   AF-A0A7X4BSH3-F1
#
_cell.length_a   1.000
_cell.length_b   1.000
_cell.length_c   1.000
_cell.angle_alpha   90.00
_cell.angle_beta   90.00
_cell.angle_gamma   90.00
#
_symmetry.space_group_name_H-M   'P 1'
#
loop_
_entity.id
_entity.type
_entity.pdbx_description
1 polymer ?
#
loop_
_entity_poly.entity_id
_entity_poly.type
_entity_poly.pdbx_seq_one_letter_code
_entity_poly.pdbx_strand_id
1 'polypeptide(L)'
;RWIIENDYLEAIIALPTDMFYNTGIATYIWIITNQKTPQRKGKVQLINAADFHVAMIQSLGSKRKEISDGQIAEITQLFGDFEDVQDRVKIFDNVDFGYQRITIERPLKRNFQVREDRIEIFKSARSFARLPQEQQRRILEVLATLESDCLYKNRDEFIGILTDAFTGAQVNITTAQLKLIYQSLSEYDETADVCTNRKGESEPDPDLRDYENVPLREDIDAYFEREIQPHVPDGWIDYSKTKEGYEIPFNRYFYVFKPPRPLDEIGADLIGVTDNIVEMIEGVTDGIVETVGGILNG
;
A
#
# COMPACT_ATOMS: atom_id res chain seq x y z
N ARG A 1 7.30 18.46 3.67
CA ARG A 1 6.96 19.10 4.97
C ARG A 1 7.65 20.46 5.11
N TRP A 2 8.91 20.54 5.57
CA TRP A 2 9.55 21.82 5.92
C TRP A 2 9.48 22.92 4.85
N ILE A 3 9.75 22.58 3.57
CA ILE A 3 9.69 23.56 2.46
C ILE A 3 8.28 24.14 2.27
N ILE A 4 7.24 23.34 2.50
CA ILE A 4 5.83 23.77 2.35
C ILE A 4 5.40 24.58 3.58
N GLU A 5 5.75 24.14 4.78
CA GLU A 5 5.44 24.84 6.03
C GLU A 5 6.09 26.22 6.11
N ASN A 6 7.29 26.38 5.54
CA ASN A 6 7.98 27.67 5.46
C ASN A 6 7.59 28.48 4.20
N ASP A 7 6.62 28.01 3.42
CA ASP A 7 6.14 28.67 2.20
C ASP A 7 7.22 28.91 1.14
N TYR A 8 8.19 28.00 1.03
CA TYR A 8 9.30 28.13 0.07
C TYR A 8 9.05 27.46 -1.27
N LEU A 9 8.19 26.44 -1.33
CA LEU A 9 7.87 25.75 -2.59
C LEU A 9 6.92 26.61 -3.40
N GLU A 10 7.34 27.11 -4.56
CA GLU A 10 6.51 27.97 -5.41
C GLU A 10 5.80 27.21 -6.52
N ALA A 11 6.53 26.31 -7.20
CA ALA A 11 5.94 25.48 -8.23
C ALA A 11 6.65 24.14 -8.40
N ILE A 12 5.92 23.16 -8.95
CA ILE A 12 6.46 21.90 -9.46
C ILE A 12 5.99 21.71 -10.89
N ILE A 13 6.93 21.46 -11.79
CA ILE A 13 6.67 21.22 -13.21
C ILE A 13 6.99 19.75 -13.52
N ALA A 14 5.99 18.96 -13.91
CA ALA A 14 6.21 17.60 -14.38
C ALA A 14 6.69 17.62 -15.84
N LEU A 15 7.81 16.96 -16.11
CA LEU A 15 8.40 16.87 -17.44
C LEU A 15 8.04 15.55 -18.13
N PRO A 16 8.15 15.48 -19.47
CA PRO A 16 8.04 14.23 -20.20
C PRO A 16 9.02 13.17 -19.69
N THR A 17 8.58 11.92 -19.74
CA THR A 17 9.49 10.77 -19.61
C THR A 17 10.49 10.75 -20.77
N ASP A 18 11.56 9.97 -20.65
CA ASP A 18 12.48 9.68 -21.76
C ASP A 18 13.22 10.91 -22.34
N MET A 19 13.37 11.94 -21.51
CA MET A 19 14.19 13.12 -21.78
C MET A 19 15.67 12.94 -21.42
N PHE A 20 16.00 11.89 -20.66
CA PHE A 20 17.36 11.64 -20.17
C PHE A 20 17.87 10.27 -20.62
N TYR A 21 19.18 10.20 -20.88
CA TYR A 21 19.84 9.04 -21.50
C TYR A 21 19.70 7.74 -20.69
N ASN A 22 19.73 7.86 -19.36
CA ASN A 22 19.88 6.74 -18.42
C ASN A 22 18.59 6.38 -17.67
N THR A 23 17.47 7.07 -17.91
CA THR A 23 16.21 6.81 -17.20
C THR A 23 14.99 7.23 -18.00
N GLY A 24 13.97 6.36 -18.00
CA GLY A 24 12.63 6.65 -18.51
C GLY A 24 11.66 7.14 -17.42
N ILE A 25 12.14 7.41 -16.20
CA ILE A 25 11.29 7.83 -15.08
C ILE A 25 10.81 9.28 -15.30
N ALA A 26 9.59 9.57 -14.85
CA ALA A 26 9.05 10.93 -14.83
C ALA A 26 9.95 11.86 -14.00
N THR A 27 10.28 13.02 -14.56
CA THR A 27 11.16 14.01 -13.92
C THR A 27 10.37 15.27 -13.58
N TYR A 28 10.80 15.98 -12.55
CA TYR A 28 10.13 17.20 -12.09
C TYR A 28 11.14 18.34 -11.90
N ILE A 29 10.74 19.56 -12.23
CA ILE A 29 11.47 20.78 -11.85
C ILE A 29 10.78 21.39 -10.64
N TRP A 30 11.55 21.67 -9.60
CA TRP A 30 11.07 22.30 -8.37
C TRP A 30 11.54 23.74 -8.34
N ILE A 31 10.60 24.68 -8.27
CA ILE A 31 10.87 26.11 -8.13
C ILE A 31 10.70 26.48 -6.67
N ILE A 32 11.78 26.95 -6.06
CA ILE A 32 11.85 27.29 -4.63
C ILE A 32 12.28 28.74 -4.51
N THR A 33 11.56 29.52 -3.71
CA THR A 33 11.88 30.91 -3.41
C THR A 33 11.55 31.22 -1.96
N ASN A 34 12.29 32.14 -1.34
CA ASN A 34 11.91 32.73 -0.05
C ASN A 34 11.26 34.12 -0.22
N GLN A 35 10.98 34.54 -1.45
CA GLN A 35 10.42 35.86 -1.79
C GLN A 35 9.23 35.71 -2.74
N LYS A 36 8.18 35.00 -2.29
CA LYS A 36 6.94 34.89 -3.05
C LYS A 36 6.24 36.24 -3.20
N THR A 37 5.71 36.51 -4.39
CA THR A 37 4.82 37.65 -4.63
C THR A 37 3.56 37.53 -3.76
N PRO A 38 2.88 38.66 -3.45
CA PRO A 38 1.70 38.62 -2.58
C PRO A 38 0.62 37.62 -3.01
N GLN A 39 0.40 37.43 -4.31
CA GLN A 39 -0.60 36.52 -4.87
C GLN A 39 -0.23 35.03 -4.71
N ARG A 40 1.06 34.71 -4.58
CA ARG A 40 1.58 33.33 -4.50
C ARG A 40 1.85 32.85 -3.07
N LYS A 41 1.80 33.75 -2.08
CA LYS A 41 2.03 33.39 -0.68
C LYS A 41 1.02 32.35 -0.21
N GLY A 42 1.50 31.34 0.48
CA GLY A 42 0.71 30.22 0.97
C GLY A 42 0.25 29.23 -0.12
N LYS A 43 0.71 29.39 -1.37
CA LYS A 43 0.25 28.61 -2.52
C LYS A 43 1.40 27.91 -3.25
N VAL A 44 1.07 26.79 -3.89
CA VAL A 44 1.96 26.04 -4.78
C VAL A 44 1.27 25.84 -6.11
N GLN A 45 1.99 26.11 -7.20
CA GLN A 45 1.53 25.86 -8.56
C GLN A 45 2.06 24.52 -9.07
N LEU A 46 1.16 23.62 -9.48
CA LEU A 46 1.54 22.39 -10.17
C LEU A 46 1.32 22.56 -11.67
N ILE A 47 2.33 22.29 -12.49
CA ILE A 47 2.29 22.44 -13.94
C ILE A 47 2.60 21.09 -14.57
N ASN A 48 1.63 20.51 -15.26
CA ASN A 48 1.79 19.24 -15.95
C ASN A 48 2.30 19.48 -17.37
N ALA A 49 3.58 19.23 -17.64
CA ALA A 49 4.17 19.31 -18.97
C ALA A 49 4.59 17.92 -19.49
N ALA A 50 4.02 16.83 -18.96
CA ALA A 50 4.44 15.46 -19.28
C ALA A 50 4.29 15.08 -20.77
N ASP A 51 3.40 15.75 -21.49
CA ASP A 51 3.16 15.62 -22.93
C ASP A 51 3.90 16.69 -23.77
N PHE A 52 4.61 17.65 -23.17
CA PHE A 52 5.34 18.71 -23.89
C PHE A 52 6.64 18.18 -24.46
N HIS A 53 6.57 17.50 -25.59
CA HIS A 53 7.76 17.00 -26.26
C HIS A 53 7.62 17.02 -27.78
N VAL A 54 8.79 16.99 -28.42
CA VAL A 54 9.00 16.58 -29.80
C VAL A 54 9.87 15.33 -29.82
N ALA A 55 9.66 14.47 -30.81
CA ALA A 55 10.50 13.30 -31.01
C ALA A 55 11.88 13.73 -31.52
N MET A 56 12.93 13.12 -30.97
CA MET A 56 14.29 13.33 -31.47
C MET A 56 14.49 12.60 -32.81
N ILE A 57 15.23 13.23 -33.73
CA ILE A 57 15.62 12.61 -35.00
C ILE A 57 16.47 11.36 -34.77
N GLN A 58 17.40 11.43 -33.82
CA GLN A 58 18.23 10.31 -33.41
C GLN A 58 18.07 10.08 -31.92
N SER A 59 17.54 8.92 -31.54
CA SER A 59 17.46 8.51 -30.13
C SER A 59 18.85 8.20 -29.59
N LEU A 60 19.06 8.51 -28.32
CA LEU A 60 20.32 8.30 -27.61
C LEU A 60 20.06 7.47 -26.35
N GLY A 61 20.19 6.15 -26.47
CA GLY A 61 19.81 5.22 -25.40
C GLY A 61 18.30 5.31 -25.11
N SER A 62 17.95 5.58 -23.84
CA SER A 62 16.54 5.78 -23.47
C SER A 62 15.99 7.16 -23.84
N LYS A 63 16.87 8.12 -24.14
CA LYS A 63 16.49 9.49 -24.50
C LYS A 63 15.93 9.51 -25.93
N ARG A 64 14.67 9.88 -26.07
CA ARG A 64 13.97 9.98 -27.37
C ARG A 64 13.08 11.20 -27.52
N LYS A 65 12.96 12.01 -26.46
CA LYS A 65 12.10 13.19 -26.40
C LYS A 65 12.89 14.43 -26.00
N GLU A 66 12.55 15.56 -26.59
CA GLU A 66 13.06 16.88 -26.22
C GLU A 66 11.90 17.89 -26.13
N ILE A 67 12.09 18.94 -25.35
CA ILE A 67 11.13 20.05 -25.26
C ILE A 67 11.61 21.12 -26.24
N SER A 68 10.74 21.54 -27.16
CA SER A 68 11.07 22.60 -28.11
C SER A 68 11.08 23.99 -27.45
N ASP A 69 11.74 24.96 -28.06
CA ASP A 69 11.76 26.35 -27.56
C ASP A 69 10.35 26.94 -27.40
N GLY A 70 9.43 26.60 -28.31
CA GLY A 70 8.02 27.01 -28.22
C GLY A 70 7.31 26.41 -27.00
N GLN A 71 7.55 25.13 -26.72
CA GLN A 71 7.01 24.46 -25.53
C GLN A 71 7.64 25.01 -24.24
N ILE A 72 8.94 25.38 -24.24
CA ILE A 72 9.59 26.05 -23.11
C ILE A 72 8.93 27.41 -22.85
N ALA A 73 8.67 28.20 -23.90
CA ALA A 73 7.99 29.49 -23.79
C ALA A 73 6.57 29.30 -23.21
N GLU A 74 5.84 28.29 -23.66
CA GLU A 74 4.50 27.97 -23.14
C GLU A 74 4.55 27.55 -21.65
N ILE A 75 5.46 26.67 -21.24
CA ILE A 75 5.64 26.32 -19.82
C ILE A 75 5.98 27.57 -18.98
N THR A 76 6.83 28.44 -19.51
CA THR A 76 7.23 29.68 -18.83
C THR A 76 6.05 30.64 -18.68
N GLN A 77 5.20 30.73 -19.70
CA GLN A 77 3.98 31.51 -19.67
C GLN A 77 2.97 30.92 -18.66
N LEU A 78 2.71 29.62 -18.70
CA LEU A 78 1.85 28.93 -17.73
C LEU A 78 2.34 29.15 -16.29
N PHE A 79 3.65 29.10 -16.06
CA PHE A 79 4.23 29.49 -14.79
C PHE A 79 3.92 30.94 -14.47
N GLY A 80 4.22 31.90 -15.35
CA GLY A 80 4.04 33.33 -15.12
C GLY A 80 2.59 33.76 -14.84
N ASP A 81 1.64 33.26 -15.62
CA ASP A 81 0.23 33.64 -15.60
C ASP A 81 -0.43 33.32 -14.25
N PHE A 82 -0.01 32.23 -13.60
CA PHE A 82 -0.52 31.80 -12.28
C PHE A 82 -2.04 31.67 -12.23
N GLU A 83 -2.61 31.05 -13.25
CA GLU A 83 -4.04 30.75 -13.35
C GLU A 83 -4.26 29.24 -13.45
N ASP A 84 -5.38 28.75 -12.90
CA ASP A 84 -5.79 27.37 -13.08
C ASP A 84 -6.14 27.11 -14.55
N VAL A 85 -5.54 26.06 -15.12
CA VAL A 85 -5.78 25.63 -16.49
C VAL A 85 -6.10 24.16 -16.48
N GLN A 86 -7.28 23.79 -16.99
CA GLN A 86 -7.74 22.42 -16.99
C GLN A 86 -6.66 21.45 -17.53
N ASP A 87 -6.42 20.38 -16.78
CA ASP A 87 -5.44 19.32 -17.07
C ASP A 87 -3.96 19.76 -17.17
N ARG A 88 -3.67 21.05 -16.97
CA ARG A 88 -2.37 21.66 -17.24
C ARG A 88 -1.76 22.38 -16.03
N VAL A 89 -2.54 23.20 -15.35
CA VAL A 89 -2.12 23.96 -14.17
C VAL A 89 -3.14 23.80 -13.07
N LYS A 90 -2.67 23.47 -11.87
CA LYS A 90 -3.48 23.46 -10.66
C LYS A 90 -2.80 24.24 -9.55
N ILE A 91 -3.53 25.12 -8.89
CA ILE A 91 -3.03 25.94 -7.77
C ILE A 91 -3.64 25.43 -6.48
N PHE A 92 -2.77 25.10 -5.52
CA PHE A 92 -3.15 24.59 -4.20
C PHE A 92 -2.65 25.51 -3.11
N ASP A 93 -3.35 25.54 -1.99
CA ASP A 93 -2.81 26.11 -0.76
C ASP A 93 -1.85 25.11 -0.11
N ASN A 94 -0.87 25.59 0.67
CA ASN A 94 0.13 24.75 1.33
C ASN A 94 -0.50 23.66 2.21
N VAL A 95 -1.65 23.95 2.82
CA VAL A 95 -2.39 23.02 3.68
C VAL A 95 -2.99 21.84 2.90
N ASP A 96 -3.21 21.97 1.59
CA ASP A 96 -3.82 20.92 0.76
C ASP A 96 -2.89 19.73 0.55
N PHE A 97 -1.58 19.94 0.75
CA PHE A 97 -0.58 18.87 0.69
C PHE A 97 -0.41 18.14 2.01
N GLY A 98 -0.98 18.66 3.09
CA GLY A 98 -0.85 18.06 4.40
C GLY A 98 -1.97 17.06 4.70
N TYR A 99 -1.63 16.04 5.48
CA TYR A 99 -2.57 15.07 5.98
C TYR A 99 -2.24 14.66 7.43
N GLN A 100 -3.23 14.18 8.15
CA GLN A 100 -3.10 13.48 9.42
C GLN A 100 -3.12 11.98 9.14
N ARG A 101 -1.99 11.31 9.34
CA ARG A 101 -1.92 9.86 9.29
C ARG A 101 -2.47 9.30 10.59
N ILE A 102 -3.70 8.82 10.54
CA ILE A 102 -4.37 8.18 11.68
C ILE A 102 -3.96 6.70 11.74
N THR A 103 -3.94 6.15 12.96
CA THR A 103 -3.74 4.72 13.19
C THR A 103 -5.07 4.12 13.59
N ILE A 104 -5.55 3.17 12.79
CA ILE A 104 -6.80 2.45 13.03
C ILE A 104 -6.41 1.14 13.70
N GLU A 105 -6.79 0.99 14.96
CA GLU A 105 -6.59 -0.23 15.72
C GLU A 105 -7.87 -1.07 15.66
N ARG A 106 -7.69 -2.38 15.65
CA ARG A 106 -8.77 -3.37 15.73
C ARG A 106 -8.56 -4.26 16.94
N PRO A 107 -9.62 -4.82 17.53
CA PRO A 107 -9.49 -5.59 18.75
C PRO A 107 -8.79 -6.92 18.47
N LEU A 108 -7.88 -7.30 19.36
CA LEU A 108 -7.27 -8.62 19.37
C LEU A 108 -8.34 -9.66 19.72
N LYS A 109 -8.66 -10.52 18.75
CA LYS A 109 -9.60 -11.65 18.91
C LYS A 109 -8.88 -12.94 18.56
N ARG A 110 -8.78 -13.84 19.53
CA ARG A 110 -8.03 -15.10 19.37
C ARG A 110 -8.75 -16.24 20.05
N ASN A 111 -8.74 -17.39 19.40
CA ASN A 111 -9.08 -18.63 20.05
C ASN A 111 -7.81 -19.29 20.61
N PHE A 112 -8.00 -20.19 21.56
CA PHE A 112 -6.93 -20.90 22.25
C PHE A 112 -7.24 -22.39 22.25
N GLN A 113 -6.23 -23.20 21.93
CA GLN A 113 -6.36 -24.64 21.90
C GLN A 113 -4.99 -25.27 22.14
N VAL A 114 -4.98 -26.33 22.95
CA VAL A 114 -3.80 -27.17 23.10
C VAL A 114 -3.87 -28.25 22.03
N ARG A 115 -3.11 -28.06 20.94
CA ARG A 115 -3.06 -28.93 19.76
C ARG A 115 -1.60 -29.08 19.33
N GLU A 116 -1.23 -30.24 18.79
CA GLU A 116 0.17 -30.57 18.48
C GLU A 116 0.84 -29.54 17.56
N ASP A 117 0.16 -29.07 16.52
CA ASP A 117 0.70 -28.03 15.60
C ASP A 117 1.00 -26.69 16.30
N ARG A 118 0.18 -26.27 17.26
CA ARG A 118 0.42 -25.06 18.06
C ARG A 118 1.51 -25.27 19.11
N ILE A 119 1.61 -26.49 19.65
CA ILE A 119 2.71 -26.88 20.51
C ILE A 119 4.04 -26.86 19.73
N GLU A 120 4.05 -27.26 18.47
CA GLU A 120 5.24 -27.13 17.61
C GLU A 120 5.66 -25.66 17.41
N ILE A 121 4.71 -24.75 17.24
CA ILE A 121 4.99 -23.30 17.23
C ILE A 121 5.66 -22.88 18.55
N PHE A 122 5.13 -23.32 19.69
CA PHE A 122 5.73 -23.05 21.01
C PHE A 122 7.16 -23.61 21.13
N LYS A 123 7.39 -24.87 20.70
CA LYS A 123 8.72 -25.51 20.71
C LYS A 123 9.74 -24.75 19.85
N SER A 124 9.30 -24.15 18.74
CA SER A 124 10.16 -23.36 17.84
C SER A 124 10.60 -22.00 18.42
N ALA A 125 9.96 -21.52 19.49
CA ALA A 125 10.26 -20.24 20.07
C ALA A 125 11.66 -20.20 20.70
N ARG A 126 12.49 -19.23 20.31
CA ARG A 126 13.86 -19.05 20.85
C ARG A 126 13.89 -18.96 22.37
N SER A 127 12.88 -18.34 22.97
CA SER A 127 12.78 -18.20 24.44
C SER A 127 12.53 -19.52 25.13
N PHE A 128 11.77 -20.44 24.50
CA PHE A 128 11.55 -21.79 25.01
C PHE A 128 12.83 -22.64 24.87
N ALA A 129 13.48 -22.59 23.71
CA ALA A 129 14.72 -23.33 23.43
C ALA A 129 15.88 -22.99 24.39
N ARG A 130 15.87 -21.81 25.00
CA ARG A 130 16.87 -21.36 25.99
C ARG A 130 16.60 -21.86 27.41
N LEU A 131 15.43 -22.44 27.69
CA LEU A 131 15.12 -22.96 29.02
C LEU A 131 15.93 -24.24 29.30
N PRO A 132 16.22 -24.57 30.58
CA PRO A 132 16.81 -25.85 30.93
C PRO A 132 15.98 -27.02 30.39
N GLN A 133 16.62 -28.10 29.92
CA GLN A 133 15.94 -29.25 29.31
C GLN A 133 14.87 -29.86 30.23
N GLU A 134 15.15 -29.98 31.53
CA GLU A 134 14.16 -30.46 32.50
C GLU A 134 12.93 -29.55 32.59
N GLN A 135 13.12 -28.22 32.51
CA GLN A 135 12.01 -27.29 32.53
C GLN A 135 11.19 -27.37 31.24
N GLN A 136 11.85 -27.51 30.09
CA GLN A 136 11.17 -27.74 28.81
C GLN A 136 10.30 -29.00 28.86
N ARG A 137 10.88 -30.12 29.31
CA ARG A 137 10.18 -31.40 29.43
C ARG A 137 8.94 -31.28 30.32
N ARG A 138 9.08 -30.69 31.52
CA ARG A 138 7.97 -30.52 32.46
C ARG A 138 6.86 -29.63 31.90
N ILE A 139 7.20 -28.58 31.15
CA ILE A 139 6.18 -27.72 30.50
C ILE A 139 5.40 -28.52 29.45
N LEU A 140 6.09 -29.27 28.59
CA LEU A 140 5.45 -30.07 27.55
C LEU A 140 4.59 -31.19 28.12
N GLU A 141 5.03 -31.82 29.22
CA GLU A 141 4.23 -32.84 29.93
C GLU A 141 2.91 -32.27 30.46
N VAL A 142 2.92 -31.05 31.02
CA VAL A 142 1.68 -30.37 31.45
C VAL A 142 0.80 -30.00 30.27
N LEU A 143 1.37 -29.52 29.16
CA LEU A 143 0.56 -29.20 27.99
C LEU A 143 -0.07 -30.45 27.38
N ALA A 144 0.64 -31.59 27.35
CA ALA A 144 0.10 -32.85 26.85
C ALA A 144 -1.11 -33.36 27.65
N THR A 145 -1.24 -33.02 28.94
CA THR A 145 -2.45 -33.39 29.71
C THR A 145 -3.67 -32.54 29.38
N LEU A 146 -3.48 -31.38 28.75
CA LEU A 146 -4.53 -30.46 28.34
C LEU A 146 -4.91 -30.60 26.85
N GLU A 147 -4.17 -31.42 26.10
CA GLU A 147 -4.43 -31.67 24.69
C GLU A 147 -5.88 -32.16 24.50
N SER A 148 -6.66 -31.40 23.75
CA SER A 148 -8.07 -31.68 23.55
C SER A 148 -8.63 -30.94 22.33
N ASP A 149 -9.76 -31.43 21.83
CA ASP A 149 -10.54 -30.76 20.79
C ASP A 149 -11.32 -29.53 21.30
N CYS A 150 -11.13 -29.14 22.57
CA CYS A 150 -11.82 -28.01 23.16
C CYS A 150 -11.19 -26.70 22.67
N LEU A 151 -12.00 -25.87 22.01
CA LEU A 151 -11.62 -24.54 21.54
C LEU A 151 -12.11 -23.47 22.51
N TYR A 152 -11.18 -22.77 23.15
CA TYR A 152 -11.49 -21.68 24.06
C TYR A 152 -11.50 -20.35 23.31
N LYS A 153 -12.57 -19.57 23.47
CA LYS A 153 -12.73 -18.26 22.82
C LYS A 153 -12.43 -17.09 23.75
N ASN A 154 -12.31 -17.36 25.04
CA ASN A 154 -12.00 -16.38 26.06
C ASN A 154 -10.58 -16.57 26.58
N ARG A 155 -9.76 -15.52 26.51
CA ARG A 155 -8.36 -15.57 26.94
C ARG A 155 -8.21 -15.82 28.43
N ASP A 156 -9.01 -15.15 29.25
CA ASP A 156 -8.87 -15.20 30.70
C ASP A 156 -9.30 -16.57 31.25
N GLU A 157 -10.34 -17.17 30.66
CA GLU A 157 -10.74 -18.55 30.93
C GLU A 157 -9.59 -19.53 30.62
N PHE A 158 -8.99 -19.43 29.42
CA PHE A 158 -7.90 -20.30 29.02
C PHE A 158 -6.65 -20.13 29.89
N ILE A 159 -6.32 -18.89 30.27
CA ILE A 159 -5.23 -18.59 31.20
C ILE A 159 -5.50 -19.21 32.58
N GLY A 160 -6.74 -19.21 33.06
CA GLY A 160 -7.15 -19.88 34.29
C GLY A 160 -6.85 -21.38 34.23
N ILE A 161 -7.29 -22.06 33.16
CA ILE A 161 -7.07 -23.49 32.93
C ILE A 161 -5.57 -23.83 32.89
N LEU A 162 -4.77 -23.05 32.16
CA LEU A 162 -3.33 -23.22 32.13
C LEU A 162 -2.74 -23.08 33.53
N THR A 163 -3.11 -22.02 34.26
CA THR A 163 -2.56 -21.73 35.58
C THR A 163 -2.88 -22.85 36.58
N ASP A 164 -4.11 -23.37 36.56
CA ASP A 164 -4.53 -24.49 37.39
C ASP A 164 -3.75 -25.77 37.06
N ALA A 165 -3.53 -26.05 35.77
CA ALA A 165 -2.76 -27.21 35.33
C ALA A 165 -1.29 -27.15 35.76
N PHE A 166 -0.64 -26.00 35.57
CA PHE A 166 0.75 -25.79 35.99
C PHE A 166 0.91 -25.84 37.51
N THR A 167 -0.06 -25.31 38.26
CA THR A 167 -0.09 -25.37 39.72
C THR A 167 -0.29 -26.79 40.23
N GLY A 168 -1.25 -27.54 39.65
CA GLY A 168 -1.50 -28.94 39.99
C GLY A 168 -0.31 -29.86 39.74
N ALA A 169 0.46 -29.59 38.67
CA ALA A 169 1.70 -30.31 38.35
C ALA A 169 2.95 -29.80 39.10
N GLN A 170 2.79 -28.80 39.98
CA GLN A 170 3.88 -28.15 40.73
C GLN A 170 5.01 -27.64 39.83
N VAL A 171 4.67 -27.14 38.64
CA VAL A 171 5.60 -26.58 37.66
C VAL A 171 5.50 -25.06 37.71
N ASN A 172 6.53 -24.41 38.25
CA ASN A 172 6.57 -22.96 38.30
C ASN A 172 6.91 -22.37 36.92
N ILE A 173 6.02 -21.52 36.42
CA ILE A 173 6.23 -20.72 35.21
C ILE A 173 6.15 -19.23 35.55
N THR A 174 7.01 -18.45 34.92
CA THR A 174 7.00 -16.98 35.01
C THR A 174 5.88 -16.39 34.16
N THR A 175 5.48 -15.13 34.42
CA THR A 175 4.50 -14.41 33.59
C THR A 175 4.91 -14.35 32.12
N ALA A 176 6.21 -14.24 31.84
CA ALA A 176 6.73 -14.23 30.46
C ALA A 176 6.59 -15.60 29.78
N GLN A 177 6.79 -16.69 30.51
CA GLN A 177 6.60 -18.06 30.01
C GLN A 177 5.11 -18.36 29.79
N LEU A 178 4.24 -18.01 30.74
CA LEU A 178 2.79 -18.14 30.56
C LEU A 178 2.30 -17.37 29.33
N LYS A 179 2.80 -16.14 29.15
CA LYS A 179 2.52 -15.33 27.96
C LYS A 179 2.96 -16.00 26.66
N LEU A 180 4.18 -16.53 26.65
CA LEU A 180 4.67 -17.27 25.49
C LEU A 180 3.79 -18.49 25.17
N ILE A 181 3.39 -19.26 26.20
CA ILE A 181 2.55 -20.45 26.05
C ILE A 181 1.20 -20.07 25.42
N TYR A 182 0.41 -19.20 26.06
CA TYR A 182 -0.93 -18.92 25.54
C TYR A 182 -0.89 -18.22 24.17
N GLN A 183 0.13 -17.40 23.88
CA GLN A 183 0.28 -16.77 22.57
C GLN A 183 0.60 -17.79 21.48
N SER A 184 1.49 -18.75 21.74
CA SER A 184 1.80 -19.83 20.79
C SER A 184 0.63 -20.80 20.60
N LEU A 185 -0.20 -20.99 21.63
CA LEU A 185 -1.40 -21.83 21.59
C LEU A 185 -2.63 -21.11 21.06
N SER A 186 -2.47 -19.95 20.44
CA SER A 186 -3.57 -19.12 19.95
C SER A 186 -3.47 -18.83 18.46
N GLU A 187 -4.62 -18.69 17.82
CA GLU A 187 -4.72 -18.20 16.44
C GLU A 187 -5.80 -17.12 16.37
N TYR A 188 -5.73 -16.28 15.33
CA TYR A 188 -6.77 -15.28 15.09
C TYR A 188 -8.12 -15.95 14.83
N ASP A 189 -9.16 -15.44 15.49
CA ASP A 189 -10.53 -15.92 15.33
C ASP A 189 -11.48 -14.74 15.51
N GLU A 190 -12.15 -14.33 14.43
CA GLU A 190 -13.09 -13.21 14.43
C GLU A 190 -14.30 -13.43 15.36
N THR A 191 -14.62 -14.68 15.67
CA THR A 191 -15.74 -15.07 16.54
C THR A 191 -15.34 -15.20 18.01
N ALA A 192 -14.06 -15.02 18.33
CA ALA A 192 -13.58 -15.05 19.70
C ALA A 192 -13.87 -13.75 20.46
N ASP A 193 -13.81 -13.83 21.79
CA ASP A 193 -14.00 -12.68 22.64
C ASP A 193 -12.85 -11.69 22.46
N VAL A 194 -13.15 -10.40 22.62
CA VAL A 194 -12.14 -9.36 22.58
C VAL A 194 -11.20 -9.53 23.78
N CYS A 195 -9.91 -9.63 23.50
CA CYS A 195 -8.88 -9.63 24.52
C CYS A 195 -8.76 -8.23 25.13
N THR A 196 -8.95 -8.11 26.45
CA THR A 196 -8.87 -6.82 27.15
C THR A 196 -7.66 -6.75 28.08
N ASN A 197 -7.10 -5.55 28.24
CA ASN A 197 -6.05 -5.31 29.21
C ASN A 197 -6.60 -5.33 30.65
N ARG A 198 -5.74 -5.14 31.66
CA ARG A 198 -6.13 -5.12 33.08
C ARG A 198 -7.15 -4.04 33.47
N LYS A 199 -7.35 -3.02 32.62
CA LYS A 199 -8.33 -1.95 32.80
C LYS A 199 -9.66 -2.25 32.12
N GLY A 200 -9.79 -3.37 31.42
CA GLY A 200 -10.97 -3.73 30.62
C GLY A 200 -11.01 -3.05 29.25
N GLU A 201 -9.94 -2.39 28.82
CA GLU A 201 -9.86 -1.77 27.49
C GLU A 201 -9.42 -2.82 26.45
N SER A 202 -10.01 -2.79 25.26
CA SER A 202 -9.64 -3.66 24.14
C SER A 202 -8.16 -3.54 23.80
N GLU A 203 -7.47 -4.68 23.67
CA GLU A 203 -6.10 -4.70 23.19
C GLU A 203 -6.06 -4.60 21.66
N PRO A 204 -5.14 -3.81 21.09
CA PRO A 204 -5.00 -3.73 19.64
C PRO A 204 -4.37 -5.02 19.08
N ASP A 205 -4.87 -5.46 17.93
CA ASP A 205 -4.23 -6.48 17.09
C ASP A 205 -3.23 -5.82 16.12
N PRO A 206 -1.91 -6.01 16.30
CA PRO A 206 -0.92 -5.43 15.41
C PRO A 206 -0.99 -5.95 13.97
N ASP A 207 -1.53 -7.16 13.77
CA ASP A 207 -1.61 -7.80 12.45
C ASP A 207 -2.78 -7.23 11.62
N LEU A 208 -3.76 -6.62 12.29
CA LEU A 208 -4.92 -5.97 11.68
C LEU A 208 -4.90 -4.44 11.82
N ARG A 209 -3.76 -3.87 12.21
CA ARG A 209 -3.59 -2.41 12.30
C ARG A 209 -3.48 -1.82 10.91
N ASP A 210 -4.32 -0.83 10.66
CA ASP A 210 -4.32 -0.07 9.41
C ASP A 210 -3.94 1.40 9.65
N TYR A 211 -3.62 2.09 8.56
CA TYR A 211 -3.30 3.50 8.57
C TYR A 211 -4.04 4.19 7.45
N GLU A 212 -4.60 5.37 7.75
CA GLU A 212 -5.25 6.21 6.75
C GLU A 212 -4.72 7.63 6.79
N ASN A 213 -4.67 8.27 5.62
CA ASN A 213 -4.23 9.66 5.48
C ASN A 213 -5.47 10.55 5.32
N VAL A 214 -5.82 11.28 6.36
CA VAL A 214 -6.95 12.23 6.35
C VAL A 214 -6.43 13.63 5.99
N PRO A 215 -6.97 14.32 4.97
CA PRO A 215 -6.53 15.68 4.62
C PRO A 215 -6.57 16.64 5.83
N LEU A 216 -5.60 17.55 5.96
CA LEU A 216 -5.54 18.47 7.13
C LEU A 216 -6.78 19.36 7.31
N ARG A 217 -7.52 19.62 6.23
CA ARG A 217 -8.76 20.41 6.27
C ARG A 217 -9.98 19.65 6.75
N GLU A 218 -9.87 18.33 6.86
CA GLU A 218 -10.97 17.46 7.21
C GLU A 218 -10.88 17.03 8.68
N ASP A 219 -12.04 16.91 9.32
CA ASP A 219 -12.14 16.41 10.68
C ASP A 219 -11.93 14.89 10.70
N ILE A 220 -11.06 14.42 11.58
CA ILE A 220 -10.70 12.99 11.66
C ILE A 220 -11.92 12.14 11.99
N ASP A 221 -12.75 12.58 12.94
CA ASP A 221 -13.85 11.78 13.46
C ASP A 221 -14.95 11.67 12.40
N ALA A 222 -15.27 12.78 11.74
CA ALA A 222 -16.21 12.82 10.62
C ALA A 222 -15.72 11.96 9.43
N TYR A 223 -14.42 11.95 9.13
CA TYR A 223 -13.85 11.07 8.10
C TYR A 223 -13.96 9.60 8.51
N PHE A 224 -13.60 9.28 9.76
CA PHE A 224 -13.63 7.92 10.29
C PHE A 224 -15.03 7.33 10.29
N GLU A 225 -16.04 8.08 10.75
CA GLU A 225 -17.43 7.65 10.75
C GLU A 225 -17.98 7.39 9.33
N ARG A 226 -17.54 8.19 8.35
CA ARG A 226 -18.03 8.12 6.97
C ARG A 226 -17.36 7.04 6.15
N GLU A 227 -16.03 6.95 6.20
CA GLU A 227 -15.22 6.15 5.29
C GLU A 227 -14.70 4.85 5.92
N ILE A 228 -14.51 4.80 7.25
CA ILE A 228 -13.82 3.69 7.92
C ILE A 228 -14.81 2.82 8.71
N GLN A 229 -15.61 3.44 9.58
CA GLN A 229 -16.55 2.76 10.47
C GLN A 229 -17.50 1.77 9.75
N PRO A 230 -18.03 2.04 8.53
CA PRO A 230 -18.88 1.09 7.82
C PRO A 230 -18.16 -0.20 7.40
N HIS A 231 -16.84 -0.15 7.23
CA HIS A 231 -16.02 -1.28 6.82
C HIS A 231 -15.31 -1.94 8.01
N VAL A 232 -15.03 -1.19 9.08
CA VAL A 232 -14.33 -1.65 10.28
C VAL A 232 -15.11 -1.22 11.53
N PRO A 233 -16.25 -1.87 11.82
CA PRO A 233 -17.18 -1.42 12.86
C PRO A 233 -16.63 -1.58 14.29
N ASP A 234 -15.66 -2.46 14.50
CA ASP A 234 -15.01 -2.68 15.79
C ASP A 234 -13.68 -1.93 15.93
N GLY A 235 -13.30 -1.14 14.93
CA GLY A 235 -12.09 -0.35 14.93
C GLY A 235 -12.20 0.93 15.75
N TRP A 236 -11.06 1.45 16.19
CA TRP A 236 -10.97 2.77 16.82
C TRP A 236 -9.68 3.47 16.41
N ILE A 237 -9.65 4.80 16.58
CA ILE A 237 -8.48 5.61 16.28
C ILE A 237 -7.57 5.66 17.50
N ASP A 238 -6.28 5.34 17.32
CA ASP A 238 -5.26 5.65 18.31
C ASP A 238 -4.67 7.05 18.03
N TYR A 239 -5.28 8.08 18.64
CA TYR A 239 -4.85 9.47 18.50
C TYR A 239 -3.40 9.69 18.97
N SER A 240 -2.90 8.88 19.92
CA SER A 240 -1.53 9.02 20.43
C SER A 240 -0.47 8.70 19.38
N LYS A 241 -0.85 7.95 18.33
CA LYS A 241 0.00 7.57 17.20
C LYS A 241 -0.25 8.39 15.93
N THR A 242 -1.17 9.36 15.99
CA THR A 242 -1.49 10.20 14.83
C THR A 242 -0.32 11.12 14.50
N LYS A 243 0.03 11.22 13.21
CA LYS A 243 1.17 12.01 12.74
C LYS A 243 0.80 12.86 11.55
N GLU A 244 1.22 14.11 11.56
CA GLU A 244 1.12 14.98 10.39
C GLU A 244 2.18 14.63 9.34
N GLY A 245 1.73 14.38 8.12
CA GLY A 245 2.52 14.16 6.94
C GLY A 245 2.22 15.18 5.84
N TYR A 246 3.07 15.20 4.81
CA TYR A 246 2.84 16.01 3.62
C TYR A 246 3.16 15.17 2.38
N GLU A 247 2.27 15.18 1.40
CA GLU A 247 2.44 14.51 0.13
C GLU A 247 2.01 15.40 -1.04
N ILE A 248 2.64 15.20 -2.20
CA ILE A 248 2.26 15.86 -3.44
C ILE A 248 1.95 14.76 -4.44
N PRO A 249 0.71 14.23 -4.47
CA PRO A 249 0.32 13.16 -5.37
C PRO A 249 0.07 13.74 -6.77
N PHE A 250 1.12 14.23 -7.43
CA PHE A 250 1.05 14.99 -8.68
C PHE A 250 0.16 14.30 -9.72
N ASN A 251 0.40 13.01 -9.97
CA ASN A 251 -0.36 12.22 -10.94
C ASN A 251 -1.86 12.11 -10.61
N ARG A 252 -2.24 12.08 -9.32
CA ARG A 252 -3.64 12.05 -8.90
C ARG A 252 -4.36 13.34 -9.26
N TYR A 253 -3.66 14.49 -9.16
CA TYR A 253 -4.25 15.78 -9.49
C TYR A 253 -4.51 15.96 -10.99
N PHE A 254 -3.70 15.38 -11.86
CA PHE A 254 -3.88 15.47 -13.31
C PHE A 254 -4.42 14.17 -13.93
N TYR A 255 -4.98 13.27 -13.12
CA TYR A 255 -5.59 12.06 -13.62
C TYR A 255 -6.89 12.40 -14.34
N VAL A 256 -6.93 12.12 -15.64
CA VAL A 256 -8.13 12.18 -16.46
C VAL A 256 -8.61 10.75 -16.66
N PHE A 257 -9.81 10.43 -16.15
CA PHE A 257 -10.43 9.13 -16.37
C PHE A 257 -10.63 8.91 -17.88
N LYS A 258 -9.96 7.90 -18.41
CA LYS A 258 -10.21 7.41 -19.77
C LYS A 258 -11.09 6.18 -19.66
N PRO A 259 -12.38 6.26 -20.06
CA PRO A 259 -13.21 5.07 -20.07
C PRO A 259 -12.56 4.00 -20.96
N PRO A 260 -12.68 2.72 -20.60
CA PRO A 260 -12.23 1.65 -21.48
C PRO A 260 -12.96 1.76 -22.83
N ARG A 261 -12.27 1.37 -23.90
CA ARG A 261 -12.89 1.33 -25.23
C ARG A 261 -14.11 0.41 -25.21
N PRO A 262 -15.19 0.77 -25.92
CA PRO A 262 -16.36 -0.09 -26.08
C PRO A 262 -15.99 -1.52 -26.53
N LEU A 263 -16.76 -2.51 -26.06
CA LEU A 263 -16.51 -3.94 -26.33
C LEU A 263 -16.59 -4.31 -27.81
N ASP A 264 -17.42 -3.60 -28.57
CA ASP A 264 -17.57 -3.75 -30.02
C ASP A 264 -16.33 -3.28 -30.79
N GLU A 265 -15.67 -2.20 -30.35
CA GLU A 265 -14.38 -1.79 -30.91
C GLU A 265 -13.28 -2.81 -30.61
N ILE A 266 -13.27 -3.39 -29.40
CA ILE A 266 -12.35 -4.48 -29.04
C ILE A 266 -12.60 -5.71 -29.92
N GLY A 267 -13.88 -6.03 -30.16
CA GLY A 267 -14.28 -7.13 -31.05
C GLY A 267 -13.82 -6.92 -32.49
N ALA A 268 -13.98 -5.71 -33.03
CA ALA A 268 -13.54 -5.36 -34.38
C ALA A 268 -12.01 -5.45 -34.53
N ASP A 269 -11.26 -4.96 -33.54
CA ASP A 269 -9.79 -5.09 -33.52
C ASP A 269 -9.35 -6.56 -33.48
N LEU A 270 -10.00 -7.38 -32.64
CA LEU A 270 -9.71 -8.82 -32.57
C LEU A 270 -9.96 -9.51 -33.91
N ILE A 271 -11.06 -9.19 -34.58
CA ILE A 271 -11.39 -9.71 -35.91
C ILE A 271 -10.32 -9.28 -36.93
N GLY A 272 -9.95 -7.99 -36.94
CA GLY A 272 -8.92 -7.49 -37.85
C GLY A 272 -7.54 -8.12 -37.61
N VAL A 273 -7.17 -8.36 -36.34
CA VAL A 273 -5.93 -9.08 -36.02
C VAL A 273 -6.02 -10.55 -36.45
N THR A 274 -7.16 -11.22 -36.26
CA THR A 274 -7.34 -12.59 -36.74
C THR A 274 -7.27 -12.68 -38.26
N ASP A 275 -7.88 -11.74 -38.99
CA ASP A 275 -7.85 -11.71 -40.45
C ASP A 275 -6.41 -11.53 -40.97
N ASN A 276 -5.63 -10.63 -40.36
CA ASN A 276 -4.22 -10.44 -40.68
C ASN A 276 -3.38 -11.71 -40.40
N ILE A 277 -3.66 -12.43 -39.30
CA ILE A 277 -2.97 -13.68 -38.97
C ILE A 277 -3.31 -14.78 -39.98
N VAL A 278 -4.57 -14.89 -40.39
CA VAL A 278 -5.01 -15.86 -41.40
C VAL A 278 -4.33 -15.57 -42.74
N GLU A 279 -4.32 -14.32 -43.19
CA GLU A 279 -3.67 -13.91 -44.44
C GLU A 279 -2.15 -14.21 -44.42
N MET A 280 -1.48 -13.95 -43.29
CA MET A 280 -0.06 -14.30 -43.13
C MET A 280 0.19 -15.81 -43.16
N ILE A 281 -0.69 -16.63 -42.56
CA ILE A 281 -0.56 -18.09 -42.57
C ILE A 281 -0.81 -18.63 -43.97
N GLU A 282 -1.85 -18.16 -44.65
CA GLU A 282 -2.18 -18.55 -46.04
C GLU A 282 -1.02 -18.28 -46.98
N GLY A 283 -0.43 -17.08 -46.93
CA GLY A 283 0.75 -16.73 -47.73
C GLY A 283 1.98 -17.61 -47.45
N VAL A 284 2.18 -18.06 -46.20
CA VAL A 284 3.25 -19.00 -45.84
C VAL A 284 2.95 -20.40 -46.37
N THR A 285 1.72 -20.88 -46.27
CA THR A 285 1.33 -22.18 -46.81
C THR A 285 1.42 -22.23 -48.34
N ASP A 286 0.99 -21.17 -49.04
CA ASP A 286 1.10 -21.08 -50.50
C ASP A 286 2.57 -21.07 -50.95
N GLY A 287 3.43 -20.32 -50.24
CA GLY A 287 4.87 -20.32 -50.50
C GLY A 287 5.53 -21.69 -50.28
N ILE A 288 5.07 -22.47 -49.29
CA ILE A 288 5.56 -23.84 -49.05
C ILE A 288 5.07 -24.79 -50.15
N VAL A 289 3.80 -24.68 -50.59
CA VAL A 289 3.23 -25.52 -51.64
C VAL A 289 3.90 -25.24 -53.00
N GLU A 290 4.18 -23.99 -53.35
CA GLU A 290 4.95 -23.65 -54.56
C GLU A 290 6.38 -24.23 -54.49
N THR A 291 7.04 -24.11 -53.34
CA THR A 291 8.41 -24.60 -53.16
C THR A 291 8.48 -26.13 -53.26
N VAL A 292 7.53 -26.85 -52.65
CA VAL A 292 7.47 -28.33 -52.70
C VAL A 292 6.98 -28.83 -54.06
N GLY A 293 6.02 -28.13 -54.68
CA GLY A 293 5.52 -28.44 -56.02
C GLY A 293 6.57 -28.24 -57.13
N GLY A 294 7.44 -27.25 -56.98
CA GLY A 294 8.58 -27.02 -57.88
C GLY A 294 9.69 -28.08 -57.76
N ILE A 295 9.86 -28.68 -56.59
CA ILE A 295 10.83 -29.77 -56.35
C ILE A 295 10.32 -31.12 -56.87
N LEU A 296 9.00 -31.34 -56.88
CA LEU A 296 8.40 -32.61 -57.32
C LEU A 296 8.14 -32.69 -58.83
N ASN A 297 8.10 -31.56 -59.54
CA ASN A 297 7.87 -31.49 -60.99
C ASN A 297 9.13 -31.12 -61.82
N GLY A 298 10.32 -31.14 -61.20
CA GLY A 298 11.61 -30.86 -61.82
C GLY A 298 12.44 -32.11 -62.14
#